data_AF-A0A352MV59-F1
#
_entry.id   AF-A0A352MV59-F1
#
_cell.length_a   1.000
_cell.length_b   1.000
_cell.length_c   1.000
_cell.angle_alpha   90.00
_cell.angle_beta   90.00
_cell.angle_gamma   90.00
#
_symmetry.space_group_name_H-M   'P 1'
#
loop_
_entity.id
_entity.type
_entity.pdbx_description
1 polymer ?
#
loop_
_entity_poly.entity_id
_entity_poly.type
_entity_poly.pdbx_seq_one_letter_code
_entity_poly.pdbx_strand_id
1 'polypeptide(L)'
;MERKDYLVEELSKEEKIYLKRIVKTARNKYFEKNYNHINNTKIIANDLIFVEEESVLEKVLNNCIEEMESAVEFEKTFLNQNLYHVVKALSLKEKEVLFYLYKKKKSISEISRIMKLDRKTVRSFRDAAQKKITEKLLNGGR
;
A
#
# COMPACT_ATOMS: atom_id res chain seq x y z
N MET A 1 -19.87 -33.85 -41.09
CA MET A 1 -18.82 -33.53 -40.10
C MET A 1 -19.55 -33.01 -38.87
N GLU A 2 -19.55 -33.78 -37.78
CA GLU A 2 -20.25 -33.38 -36.55
C GLU A 2 -19.59 -32.14 -35.94
N ARG A 3 -20.39 -31.20 -35.45
CA ARG A 3 -19.87 -30.01 -34.75
C ARG A 3 -19.46 -30.45 -33.35
N LYS A 4 -18.20 -30.19 -33.00
CA LYS A 4 -17.72 -30.32 -31.62
C LYS A 4 -18.37 -29.29 -30.71
N ASP A 5 -18.66 -29.70 -29.48
CA ASP A 5 -19.04 -28.77 -28.42
C ASP A 5 -17.79 -28.29 -27.67
N TYR A 6 -17.25 -27.16 -28.09
CA TYR A 6 -16.04 -26.57 -27.50
C TYR A 6 -16.23 -25.99 -26.09
N LEU A 7 -17.45 -26.07 -25.52
CA LEU A 7 -17.69 -25.76 -24.11
C LEU A 7 -17.39 -26.97 -23.21
N VAL A 8 -17.35 -28.18 -23.78
CA VAL A 8 -17.11 -29.44 -23.06
C VAL A 8 -15.82 -30.12 -23.54
N GLU A 9 -15.50 -30.00 -24.83
CA GLU A 9 -14.33 -30.64 -25.45
C GLU A 9 -13.12 -29.70 -25.53
N GLU A 10 -11.94 -30.19 -25.16
CA GLU A 10 -10.69 -29.42 -25.26
C GLU A 10 -10.24 -29.22 -26.71
N LEU A 11 -9.67 -28.04 -26.99
CA LEU A 11 -9.04 -27.74 -28.28
C LEU A 11 -7.84 -28.64 -28.54
N SER A 12 -7.79 -29.20 -29.74
CA SER A 12 -6.64 -29.96 -30.25
C SER A 12 -5.39 -29.07 -30.35
N LYS A 13 -4.21 -29.68 -30.46
CA LYS A 13 -2.95 -28.94 -30.63
C LYS A 13 -2.96 -28.09 -31.90
N GLU A 14 -3.52 -28.63 -32.97
CA GLU A 14 -3.65 -27.97 -34.28
C GLU A 14 -4.63 -26.78 -34.19
N GLU A 15 -5.77 -26.96 -33.51
CA GLU A 15 -6.77 -25.93 -33.29
C GLU A 15 -6.20 -24.77 -32.44
N LYS A 16 -5.42 -25.08 -31.39
CA LYS A 16 -4.71 -24.08 -30.56
C LYS A 16 -3.69 -23.27 -31.38
N ILE A 17 -2.91 -23.94 -32.25
CA ILE A 17 -1.94 -23.27 -33.14
C ILE A 17 -2.66 -22.35 -34.13
N TYR A 18 -3.77 -22.82 -34.70
CA TYR A 18 -4.58 -22.04 -35.62
C TYR A 18 -5.16 -20.79 -34.96
N LEU A 19 -5.72 -20.92 -33.75
CA LEU A 19 -6.23 -19.80 -32.97
C LEU A 19 -5.13 -18.77 -32.67
N LYS A 20 -3.94 -19.24 -32.28
CA LYS A 20 -2.77 -18.38 -32.03
C LYS A 20 -2.38 -17.58 -33.27
N ARG A 21 -2.47 -18.17 -34.47
CA ARG A 21 -2.23 -17.46 -35.73
C ARG A 21 -3.28 -16.38 -35.98
N ILE A 22 -4.56 -16.70 -35.77
CA ILE A 22 -5.65 -15.71 -35.94
C ILE A 22 -5.45 -14.52 -35.03
N VAL A 23 -5.20 -14.75 -33.73
CA VAL A 23 -4.99 -13.69 -32.74
C VAL A 23 -3.80 -12.81 -33.13
N LYS A 24 -2.68 -13.44 -33.54
CA LYS A 24 -1.48 -12.71 -33.97
C LYS A 24 -1.76 -11.84 -35.21
N THR A 25 -2.46 -12.38 -36.20
CA THR A 25 -2.82 -11.66 -37.42
C THR A 25 -3.79 -10.51 -37.14
N ALA A 26 -4.81 -10.75 -36.31
CA ALA A 26 -5.78 -9.72 -35.91
C ALA A 26 -5.09 -8.57 -35.16
N ARG A 27 -4.19 -8.91 -34.23
CA ARG A 27 -3.36 -7.94 -33.50
C ARG A 27 -2.53 -7.09 -34.47
N ASN A 28 -1.78 -7.73 -35.37
CA ASN A 28 -0.93 -7.02 -36.32
C ASN A 28 -1.74 -6.08 -37.22
N LYS A 29 -2.89 -6.56 -37.73
CA LYS A 29 -3.80 -5.77 -38.56
C LYS A 29 -4.40 -4.58 -37.81
N TYR A 30 -4.65 -4.73 -36.51
CA TYR A 30 -5.09 -3.62 -35.66
C TYR A 30 -3.98 -2.58 -35.51
N PHE A 31 -2.74 -2.98 -35.19
CA PHE A 31 -1.62 -2.06 -35.06
C PHE A 31 -1.30 -1.33 -36.37
N GLU A 32 -1.37 -2.03 -37.50
CA GLU A 32 -1.16 -1.44 -38.83
C GLU A 32 -2.22 -0.39 -39.16
N LYS A 33 -3.51 -0.70 -38.92
CA LYS A 33 -4.62 0.24 -39.17
C LYS A 33 -4.63 1.45 -38.24
N ASN A 34 -4.16 1.28 -37.00
CA ASN A 34 -4.19 2.32 -35.97
C ASN A 34 -2.80 2.94 -35.74
N TYR A 35 -1.84 2.68 -36.62
CA TYR A 35 -0.44 3.11 -36.46
C TYR A 35 -0.32 4.61 -36.19
N ASN A 36 -1.06 5.43 -36.96
CA ASN A 36 -1.05 6.88 -36.78
C ASN A 36 -1.70 7.31 -35.46
N HIS A 37 -2.75 6.66 -34.98
CA HIS A 37 -3.33 6.98 -33.67
C HIS A 37 -2.36 6.60 -32.54
N ILE A 38 -1.68 5.47 -32.66
CA ILE A 38 -0.75 4.96 -31.65
C ILE A 38 0.55 5.78 -31.61
N ASN A 39 1.01 6.26 -32.77
CA ASN A 39 2.24 7.06 -32.88
C ASN A 39 2.02 8.58 -32.89
N ASN A 40 0.81 9.09 -33.15
CA ASN A 40 0.47 10.49 -32.92
C ASN A 40 0.15 10.77 -31.44
N THR A 41 0.04 9.73 -30.60
CA THR A 41 0.36 9.81 -29.15
C THR A 41 1.86 9.99 -28.89
N LYS A 42 2.58 10.68 -29.79
CA LYS A 42 3.83 11.36 -29.47
C LYS A 42 3.48 12.55 -28.58
N ILE A 43 3.44 12.29 -27.27
CA ILE A 43 4.26 13.01 -26.31
C ILE A 43 4.39 14.50 -26.67
N ILE A 44 3.32 15.27 -26.42
CA ILE A 44 3.49 16.66 -26.00
C ILE A 44 3.87 16.56 -24.51
N ALA A 45 5.13 16.22 -24.25
CA ALA A 45 5.69 16.10 -22.90
C ALA A 45 5.86 17.46 -22.20
N ASN A 46 5.56 18.58 -22.85
CA ASN A 46 5.94 19.89 -22.33
C ASN A 46 4.80 20.84 -21.95
N ASP A 47 3.53 20.58 -22.28
CA ASP A 47 2.46 21.57 -21.99
C ASP A 47 1.16 21.00 -21.40
N LEU A 48 1.08 19.70 -21.13
CA LEU A 48 0.05 19.21 -20.24
C LEU A 48 0.59 19.35 -18.82
N ILE A 49 0.29 20.50 -18.22
CA ILE A 49 -0.03 20.53 -16.79
C ILE A 49 -1.03 19.40 -16.60
N PHE A 50 -0.52 18.25 -16.17
CA PHE A 50 -1.33 17.20 -15.58
C PHE A 50 -1.94 17.85 -14.33
N VAL A 51 -3.08 18.50 -14.50
CA VAL A 51 -4.16 18.30 -13.55
C VAL A 51 -4.68 16.91 -13.87
N GLU A 52 -3.84 15.90 -13.61
CA GLU A 52 -4.32 14.56 -13.36
C GLU A 52 -5.26 14.78 -12.19
N GLU A 53 -6.57 14.62 -12.42
CA GLU A 53 -7.48 14.42 -11.31
C GLU A 53 -6.99 13.18 -10.61
N GLU A 54 -6.11 13.41 -9.63
CA GLU A 54 -5.39 12.39 -8.90
C GLU A 54 -6.45 11.36 -8.49
N SER A 55 -6.36 10.18 -9.12
CA SER A 55 -7.37 9.15 -9.01
C SER A 55 -7.65 8.94 -7.53
N VAL A 56 -8.92 8.80 -7.12
CA VAL A 56 -9.24 8.59 -5.70
C VAL A 56 -8.40 7.46 -5.11
N LEU A 57 -8.11 6.43 -5.92
CA LEU A 57 -7.27 5.30 -5.53
C LEU A 57 -5.79 5.71 -5.39
N GLU A 58 -5.30 6.59 -6.26
CA GLU A 58 -3.92 7.10 -6.24
C GLU A 58 -3.69 8.06 -5.06
N LYS A 59 -4.65 8.95 -4.78
CA LYS A 59 -4.70 9.72 -3.52
C LYS A 59 -4.69 8.83 -2.29
N VAL A 60 -5.51 7.77 -2.28
CA VAL A 60 -5.55 6.84 -1.14
C VAL A 60 -4.21 6.11 -1.01
N LEU A 61 -3.61 5.67 -2.12
CA LEU A 61 -2.33 4.98 -2.12
C LEU A 61 -1.20 5.90 -1.65
N ASN A 62 -1.13 7.13 -2.15
CA ASN A 62 -0.15 8.13 -1.75
C ASN A 62 -0.27 8.46 -0.26
N ASN A 63 -1.49 8.65 0.24
CA ASN A 63 -1.72 8.82 1.67
C ASN A 63 -1.23 7.60 2.48
N CYS A 64 -1.47 6.38 2.02
CA CYS A 64 -0.96 5.19 2.70
C CYS A 64 0.57 5.13 2.71
N ILE A 65 1.23 5.49 1.59
CA ILE A 65 2.69 5.55 1.49
C ILE A 65 3.24 6.60 2.46
N GLU A 66 2.67 7.80 2.47
CA GLU A 66 3.05 8.86 3.41
C GLU A 66 2.86 8.44 4.87
N GLU A 67 1.77 7.72 5.19
CA GLU A 67 1.55 7.21 6.54
C GLU A 67 2.59 6.14 6.94
N MET A 68 2.95 5.25 6.01
CA MET A 68 3.99 4.25 6.22
C MET A 68 5.36 4.90 6.44
N GLU A 69 5.74 5.87 5.59
CA GLU A 69 6.97 6.62 5.74
C GLU A 69 7.01 7.40 7.05
N SER A 70 5.90 8.02 7.43
CA SER A 70 5.75 8.73 8.71
C SER A 70 5.93 7.81 9.92
N ALA A 71 5.47 6.56 9.83
CA ALA A 71 5.67 5.56 10.87
C ALA A 71 7.13 5.11 10.97
N VAL A 72 7.80 4.90 9.84
CA VAL A 72 9.24 4.58 9.79
C VAL A 72 10.08 5.75 10.33
N GLU A 73 9.75 6.99 9.96
CA GLU A 73 10.40 8.17 10.51
C GLU A 73 10.17 8.30 12.01
N PHE A 74 8.97 8.00 12.50
CA PHE A 74 8.67 8.02 13.93
C PHE A 74 9.60 7.05 14.69
N GLU A 75 9.84 5.85 14.16
CA GLU A 75 10.84 4.95 14.75
C GLU A 75 12.27 5.53 14.72
N LYS A 76 12.62 6.31 13.69
CA LYS A 76 13.94 6.97 13.58
C LYS A 76 14.10 8.21 14.45
N THR A 77 13.01 8.84 14.92
CA THR A 77 13.10 10.01 15.82
C THR A 77 13.75 9.71 17.17
N PHE A 78 13.86 8.43 17.54
CA PHE A 78 14.57 8.00 18.74
C PHE A 78 16.09 7.99 18.49
N LEU A 79 16.72 9.17 18.56
CA LEU A 79 18.17 9.37 18.42
C LEU A 79 19.01 8.56 19.44
N ASN A 80 18.41 8.19 20.57
CA ASN A 80 19.05 7.32 21.56
C ASN A 80 18.83 5.85 21.17
N GLN A 81 19.93 5.15 20.87
CA GLN A 81 19.92 3.75 20.42
C GLN A 81 19.23 2.82 21.43
N ASN A 82 19.36 3.06 22.73
CA ASN A 82 18.67 2.28 23.77
C ASN A 82 17.15 2.52 23.71
N LEU A 83 16.73 3.77 23.51
CA LEU A 83 15.31 4.12 23.39
C LEU A 83 14.71 3.53 22.10
N TYR A 84 15.46 3.55 21.00
CA TYR A 84 15.08 2.89 19.76
C TYR A 84 14.85 1.38 19.96
N HIS A 85 15.77 0.67 20.62
CA HIS A 85 15.62 -0.76 20.90
C HIS A 85 14.41 -1.07 21.79
N VAL A 86 14.14 -0.22 22.80
CA VAL A 86 12.99 -0.37 23.69
C VAL A 86 11.68 -0.15 22.94
N VAL A 87 11.58 0.91 22.13
CA VAL A 87 10.39 1.17 21.32
C VAL A 87 10.21 0.07 20.28
N LYS A 88 11.30 -0.41 19.65
CA LYS A 88 11.26 -1.51 18.69
C LYS A 88 10.70 -2.80 19.30
N ALA A 89 10.98 -3.06 20.57
CA ALA A 89 10.50 -4.24 21.31
C ALA A 89 9.05 -4.12 21.82
N LEU A 90 8.41 -2.94 21.73
CA LEU A 90 6.99 -2.79 22.05
C LEU A 90 6.11 -3.62 21.09
N SER A 91 4.95 -4.04 21.58
CA SER A 91 3.96 -4.70 20.73
C SER A 91 3.43 -3.73 19.67
N LEU A 92 2.94 -4.29 18.55
CA LEU A 92 2.36 -3.49 17.46
C LEU A 92 1.27 -2.53 17.97
N LYS A 93 0.40 -3.01 18.87
CA LYS A 93 -0.69 -2.21 19.44
C LYS A 93 -0.19 -1.06 20.31
N GLU A 94 0.85 -1.29 21.12
CA GLU A 94 1.51 -0.24 21.89
C GLU A 94 2.13 0.81 20.97
N LYS A 95 2.84 0.38 19.92
CA LYS A 95 3.45 1.28 18.92
C LYS A 95 2.40 2.11 18.18
N GLU A 96 1.32 1.50 17.71
CA GLU A 96 0.21 2.18 17.03
C GLU A 96 -0.39 3.27 17.93
N VAL A 97 -0.64 2.96 19.21
CA VAL A 97 -1.17 3.93 20.18
C VAL A 97 -0.19 5.10 20.37
N LEU A 98 1.10 4.83 20.54
CA LEU A 98 2.13 5.88 20.67
C LEU A 98 2.23 6.73 19.42
N PHE A 99 2.18 6.12 18.23
CA PHE A 99 2.21 6.83 16.95
C PHE A 99 1.02 7.80 16.83
N TYR A 100 -0.19 7.32 17.09
CA TYR A 100 -1.37 8.20 16.99
C TYR A 100 -1.37 9.30 18.05
N LEU A 101 -0.91 9.02 19.27
CA LEU A 101 -0.83 10.01 20.35
C LEU A 101 0.22 11.09 20.07
N TYR A 102 1.44 10.70 19.73
CA TYR A 102 2.58 11.62 19.70
C TYR A 102 2.87 12.19 18.32
N LYS A 103 2.79 11.37 17.25
CA LYS A 103 3.03 11.83 15.88
C LYS A 103 1.79 12.49 15.28
N LYS A 104 0.64 11.82 15.36
CA LYS A 104 -0.63 12.31 14.77
C LYS A 104 -1.46 13.19 15.71
N LYS A 105 -1.02 13.38 16.97
CA LYS A 105 -1.66 14.23 17.99
C LYS A 105 -3.16 13.94 18.20
N LYS A 106 -3.56 12.67 18.10
CA LYS A 106 -4.95 12.23 18.26
C LYS A 106 -5.29 12.00 19.74
N SER A 107 -6.53 12.30 20.11
CA SER A 107 -7.06 11.99 21.43
C SER A 107 -7.32 10.50 21.60
N ILE A 108 -7.35 10.02 22.86
CA ILE A 108 -7.68 8.62 23.18
C ILE A 108 -9.04 8.20 22.59
N SER A 109 -10.01 9.12 22.51
CA SER A 109 -11.31 8.82 21.93
C SER A 109 -11.24 8.60 20.42
N GLU A 110 -10.42 9.36 19.70
CA GLU A 110 -10.21 9.17 18.26
C GLU A 110 -9.46 7.87 17.99
N ILE A 111 -8.42 7.59 18.78
CA ILE A 111 -7.64 6.35 18.67
C ILE A 111 -8.51 5.12 18.91
N SER A 112 -9.39 5.19 19.92
CA SER A 112 -10.38 4.14 20.19
C SER A 112 -11.28 3.86 18.98
N ARG A 113 -11.71 4.91 18.26
CA ARG A 113 -12.50 4.76 17.02
C ARG A 113 -11.67 4.18 15.87
N ILE A 114 -10.46 4.69 15.65
CA ILE A 114 -9.56 4.25 14.57
C ILE A 114 -9.19 2.77 14.75
N MET A 115 -8.77 2.39 15.96
CA MET A 115 -8.33 1.04 16.26
C MET A 115 -9.48 0.06 16.54
N LYS A 116 -10.73 0.55 16.63
CA LYS A 116 -11.92 -0.23 17.02
C LYS A 116 -11.75 -0.94 18.37
N LEU A 117 -11.23 -0.22 19.36
CA LEU A 117 -10.95 -0.72 20.71
C LEU A 117 -11.62 0.17 21.76
N ASP A 118 -11.90 -0.38 22.94
CA ASP A 118 -12.37 0.42 24.07
C ASP A 118 -11.34 1.45 24.50
N ARG A 119 -11.81 2.63 24.92
CA ARG A 119 -10.96 3.71 25.45
C ARG A 119 -10.10 3.25 26.64
N LYS A 120 -10.61 2.32 27.45
CA LYS A 120 -9.87 1.73 28.58
C LYS A 120 -8.68 0.90 28.09
N THR A 121 -8.89 0.11 27.05
CA THR A 121 -7.85 -0.72 26.43
C THR A 121 -6.77 0.16 25.78
N VAL A 122 -7.15 1.23 25.08
CA VAL A 122 -6.21 2.20 24.53
C VAL A 122 -5.36 2.87 25.62
N ARG A 123 -5.98 3.27 26.74
CA ARG A 123 -5.24 3.79 27.91
C ARG A 123 -4.27 2.74 28.47
N SER A 124 -4.73 1.50 28.61
CA SER A 124 -3.88 0.41 29.09
C SER A 124 -2.65 0.20 28.21
N PHE A 125 -2.79 0.24 26.88
CA PHE A 125 -1.65 0.15 25.97
C PHE A 125 -0.69 1.32 26.10
N ARG A 126 -1.20 2.56 26.20
CA ARG A 126 -0.37 3.75 26.45
C ARG A 126 0.41 3.59 27.75
N ASP A 127 -0.26 3.25 28.84
CA ASP A 127 0.33 3.20 30.18
C ASP A 127 1.36 2.06 30.27
N ALA A 128 1.08 0.90 29.66
CA ALA A 128 2.02 -0.21 29.57
C ALA A 128 3.28 0.17 28.76
N ALA A 129 3.10 0.83 27.62
CA ALA A 129 4.21 1.29 26.78
C ALA A 129 5.08 2.33 27.51
N GLN A 130 4.45 3.32 28.15
CA GLN A 130 5.15 4.34 28.94
C GLN A 130 5.90 3.72 30.12
N LYS A 131 5.31 2.73 30.81
CA LYS A 131 5.96 2.00 31.89
C LYS A 131 7.22 1.28 31.39
N LYS A 132 7.14 0.51 30.30
CA LYS A 132 8.29 -0.18 29.70
C LYS A 132 9.41 0.79 29.30
N ILE A 133 9.05 1.92 28.69
CA ILE A 133 10.01 2.96 28.31
C ILE A 133 10.67 3.56 29.56
N THR A 134 9.88 3.94 30.57
CA THR A 134 10.36 4.59 31.79
C THR A 134 11.24 3.64 32.61
N GLU A 135 10.83 2.39 32.81
CA GLU A 135 11.62 1.39 33.54
C GLU A 135 12.98 1.16 32.87
N LYS A 136 13.02 1.09 31.54
CA LYS A 136 14.28 0.89 30.81
C LYS A 136 15.17 2.13 30.78
N LEU A 137 14.59 3.33 30.82
CA LEU A 137 15.34 4.58 30.96
C LEU A 137 15.90 4.75 32.37
N LEU A 138 15.11 4.44 33.41
CA LEU A 138 15.52 4.57 34.82
C LEU A 138 16.52 3.50 35.25
N ASN A 139 16.41 2.27 34.74
CA ASN A 139 17.35 1.19 35.04
C ASN A 139 18.68 1.30 34.27
N GLY A 140 18.92 2.41 33.58
CA GLY A 140 20.20 2.72 32.96
C GLY A 140 20.62 1.69 31.93
N GLY A 141 19.82 1.52 30.86
CA GLY A 141 20.22 0.86 29.59
C GLY A 141 21.31 -0.20 29.70
N ARG A 142 21.02 -1.29 30.41
CA ARG A 142 21.80 -2.54 30.35
C ARG A 142 21.06 -3.55 29.49
#